data_AF-A0A4Q0J0W6-F1
#
_entry.id   AF-A0A4Q0J0W6-F1
#
_cell.length_a   1.000
_cell.length_b   1.000
_cell.length_c   1.000
_cell.angle_alpha   90.00
_cell.angle_beta   90.00
_cell.angle_gamma   90.00
#
_symmetry.space_group_name_H-M   'P 1'
#
loop_
_entity.id
_entity.type
_entity.pdbx_description
1 polymer ?
#
loop_
_entity_poly.entity_id
_entity_poly.type
_entity_poly.pdbx_seq_one_letter_code
_entity_poly.pdbx_strand_id
1 'polypeptide(L)'
;MINLLQYREYWEGVGRRIDSITKVLPVTIDEQMGKKIQSLPSEAVTLFVFPPLAESDAKNVDNFKEVNKCVVFVMLKYDPQRRSSFDVLEQTQPIIDEVKSLLLGDQRAGCPVMRVEVDSIDTAPETELYGRFAGWSIAFNVTSY
;
A
#
# COMPACT_ATOMS: atom_id res chain seq x y z
N MET A 1 -3.21 0.60 18.40
CA MET A 1 -2.46 1.18 17.26
C MET A 1 -1.29 0.30 16.84
N ILE A 2 -1.12 0.06 15.54
CA ILE A 2 0.01 -0.69 14.98
C ILE A 2 1.35 0.05 15.09
N ASN A 3 2.44 -0.70 15.32
CA ASN A 3 3.79 -0.14 15.38
C ASN A 3 4.27 0.28 13.98
N LEU A 4 4.43 1.59 13.77
CA LEU A 4 4.82 2.15 12.46
C LEU A 4 6.21 1.71 11.97
N LEU A 5 7.15 1.42 12.88
CA LEU A 5 8.47 0.91 12.49
C LEU A 5 8.34 -0.48 11.88
N GLN A 6 7.65 -1.38 12.58
CA GLN A 6 7.41 -2.75 12.11
C GLN A 6 6.55 -2.77 10.85
N TYR A 7 5.55 -1.89 10.75
CA TYR A 7 4.72 -1.73 9.56
C TYR A 7 5.54 -1.30 8.34
N ARG A 8 6.42 -0.31 8.50
CA ARG A 8 7.34 0.12 7.45
C ARG A 8 8.29 -1.00 7.03
N GLU A 9 8.93 -1.66 7.98
CA GLU A 9 9.87 -2.75 7.72
C GLU A 9 9.21 -3.93 7.02
N TYR A 10 7.97 -4.24 7.38
CA TYR A 10 7.16 -5.25 6.69
C TYR A 10 7.04 -4.93 5.20
N TRP A 11 6.60 -3.71 4.85
CA TRP A 11 6.40 -3.32 3.45
C TRP A 11 7.69 -3.16 2.66
N GLU A 12 8.76 -2.67 3.30
CA GLU A 12 10.11 -2.71 2.71
C GLU A 12 10.52 -4.16 2.42
N GLY A 13 10.18 -5.12 3.29
CA GLY A 13 10.37 -6.55 3.07
C GLY A 13 9.50 -7.13 1.95
N VAL A 14 8.26 -6.66 1.78
CA VAL A 14 7.42 -7.01 0.62
C VAL A 14 8.07 -6.56 -0.67
N GLY A 15 8.55 -5.30 -0.74
CA GLY A 15 9.21 -4.77 -1.92
C GLY A 15 10.51 -5.51 -2.30
N ARG A 16 11.20 -6.14 -1.34
CA ARG A 16 12.38 -6.98 -1.61
C ARG A 16 12.03 -8.38 -2.11
N ARG A 17 10.80 -8.85 -1.90
CA ARG A 17 10.32 -10.19 -2.28
C ARG A 17 9.63 -10.20 -3.65
N ILE A 18 9.26 -9.04 -4.16
CA ILE A 18 8.56 -8.87 -5.44
C ILE A 18 9.48 -8.08 -6.37
N ASP A 19 10.12 -8.78 -7.30
CA ASP A 19 11.13 -8.21 -8.21
C ASP A 19 10.60 -7.06 -9.06
N SER A 20 9.29 -7.07 -9.34
CA SER A 20 8.63 -6.02 -10.12
C SER A 20 8.54 -4.68 -9.39
N ILE A 21 8.66 -4.65 -8.05
CA ILE A 21 8.60 -3.43 -7.25
C ILE A 21 10.00 -2.83 -7.16
N THR A 22 10.22 -1.69 -7.80
CA THR A 22 11.54 -1.04 -7.82
C THR A 22 11.78 -0.16 -6.60
N LYS A 23 10.70 0.30 -5.95
CA LYS A 23 10.79 1.20 -4.80
C LYS A 23 9.62 1.04 -3.85
N VAL A 24 9.90 1.15 -2.55
CA VAL A 24 8.89 1.29 -1.50
C VAL A 24 9.01 2.69 -0.90
N LEU A 25 7.88 3.38 -0.75
CA LEU A 25 7.82 4.75 -0.26
C LEU A 25 6.71 4.88 0.80
N PRO A 26 7.08 5.05 2.08
CA PRO A 26 6.16 5.53 3.10
C PRO A 26 5.71 6.95 2.76
N VAL A 27 4.41 7.18 2.61
CA VAL A 27 3.84 8.47 2.21
C VAL A 27 3.38 9.25 3.45
N THR A 28 3.83 10.49 3.56
CA THR A 28 3.35 11.48 4.53
C THR A 28 2.74 12.65 3.76
N ILE A 29 1.75 13.33 4.36
CA ILE A 29 1.15 14.53 3.77
C ILE A 29 2.07 15.72 4.09
N ASP A 30 3.19 15.83 3.36
CA ASP A 30 4.08 16.98 3.42
C ASP A 30 4.56 17.40 2.02
N GLU A 31 4.92 18.68 1.86
CA GLU A 31 5.37 19.24 0.58
C GLU A 31 6.65 18.58 0.04
N GLN A 32 7.48 18.02 0.92
CA GLN A 32 8.71 17.34 0.52
C GLN A 32 8.40 15.99 -0.16
N MET A 33 7.31 15.33 0.25
CA MET A 33 6.85 14.09 -0.34
C MET A 33 6.40 14.29 -1.78
N GLY A 34 5.67 15.37 -2.08
CA GLY A 34 5.29 15.70 -3.46
C GLY A 34 6.51 15.82 -4.39
N LYS A 35 7.58 16.48 -3.93
CA LYS A 35 8.85 16.59 -4.69
C LYS A 35 9.53 15.24 -4.87
N LYS A 36 9.57 14.40 -3.82
CA LYS A 36 10.14 13.05 -3.90
C LYS A 36 9.40 12.19 -4.92
N ILE A 37 8.07 12.22 -4.93
CA ILE A 37 7.23 11.46 -5.86
C ILE A 37 7.48 11.93 -7.31
N GLN A 38 7.55 13.25 -7.53
CA GLN A 38 7.86 13.81 -8.84
C GLN A 38 9.28 13.44 -9.33
N SER A 39 10.25 13.30 -8.42
CA SER A 39 11.64 12.94 -8.75
C SER A 39 11.85 11.46 -9.12
N LEU A 40 10.84 10.60 -8.93
CA LEU A 40 10.97 9.18 -9.25
C LEU A 40 11.26 8.94 -10.73
N PRO A 41 12.05 7.91 -11.07
CA PRO A 41 12.29 7.59 -12.47
C PRO A 41 10.99 7.19 -13.17
N SER A 42 10.88 7.54 -14.45
CA SER A 42 9.80 7.03 -15.31
C SER A 42 9.87 5.51 -15.37
N GLU A 43 8.72 4.85 -15.52
CA GLU A 43 8.58 3.38 -15.55
C GLU A 43 8.95 2.67 -14.24
N ALA A 44 9.15 3.41 -13.16
CA ALA A 44 9.32 2.83 -11.84
C ALA A 44 7.98 2.36 -11.27
N VAL A 45 7.89 1.07 -10.93
CA VAL A 45 6.80 0.52 -10.11
C VAL A 45 7.10 0.79 -8.64
N THR A 46 6.29 1.63 -8.03
CA THR A 46 6.46 2.08 -6.65
C THR A 46 5.32 1.56 -5.78
N LEU A 47 5.67 0.98 -4.64
CA LEU A 47 4.75 0.65 -3.57
C LEU A 47 4.66 1.84 -2.59
N PHE A 48 3.55 2.55 -2.63
CA PHE A 48 3.24 3.62 -1.69
C PHE A 48 2.54 3.06 -0.46
N VAL A 49 3.08 3.37 0.72
CA VAL A 49 2.60 2.85 1.99
C VAL A 49 2.11 4.02 2.84
N PHE A 50 0.81 4.05 3.12
CA PHE A 50 0.24 5.12 3.94
C PHE A 50 0.24 4.72 5.42
N PRO A 51 0.50 5.66 6.34
CA PRO A 51 0.26 5.47 7.75
C PRO A 51 -1.20 5.03 7.96
N PRO A 52 -1.42 3.96 8.71
CA PRO A 52 -2.75 3.43 8.92
C PRO A 52 -3.58 4.40 9.78
N LEU A 53 -4.86 4.50 9.45
CA LEU A 53 -5.83 5.24 10.25
C LEU A 53 -6.35 4.32 11.36
N ALA A 54 -6.10 4.69 12.62
CA ALA A 54 -6.70 4.01 13.76
C ALA A 54 -8.11 4.54 13.99
N GLU A 55 -9.10 3.67 13.89
CA GLU A 55 -10.49 3.95 14.28
C GLU A 55 -10.85 3.12 15.51
N SER A 56 -11.57 3.75 16.43
CA SER A 56 -12.03 3.13 17.67
C SER A 56 -13.55 3.12 17.70
N ASP A 57 -14.12 1.92 17.82
CA ASP A 57 -15.53 1.71 18.15
C ASP A 57 -15.73 1.53 19.67
N ALA A 58 -14.77 1.98 20.48
CA ALA A 58 -14.80 1.81 21.92
C ALA A 58 -16.01 2.51 22.55
N LYS A 59 -16.95 1.71 23.04
CA LYS A 59 -18.08 2.17 23.87
C LYS A 59 -17.71 2.35 25.34
N ASN A 60 -16.48 1.97 25.73
CA ASN A 60 -15.94 2.04 27.09
C ASN A 60 -14.53 2.62 27.04
N VAL A 61 -14.20 3.49 27.99
CA VAL A 61 -12.87 4.11 28.17
C VAL A 61 -11.74 3.11 28.37
N ASP A 62 -12.03 1.90 28.86
CA ASP A 62 -11.02 0.85 29.04
C ASP A 62 -10.75 0.03 27.76
N ASN A 63 -11.52 0.23 26.69
CA ASN A 63 -11.33 -0.48 25.44
C ASN A 63 -10.33 0.24 24.53
N PHE A 64 -9.04 -0.08 24.69
CA PHE A 64 -7.94 0.43 23.86
C PHE A 64 -7.79 -0.30 22.52
N LYS A 65 -8.73 -1.18 22.17
CA LYS A 65 -8.67 -1.94 20.91
C LYS A 65 -9.12 -1.06 19.75
N GLU A 66 -8.21 -0.80 18.83
CA GLU A 66 -8.44 -0.02 17.61
C GLU A 66 -8.35 -0.94 16.39
N VAL A 67 -9.21 -0.67 15.41
CA VAL A 67 -9.09 -1.23 14.06
C VAL A 67 -8.27 -0.25 13.24
N ASN A 68 -7.20 -0.75 12.62
CA ASN A 68 -6.30 0.07 11.81
C ASN A 68 -6.65 -0.13 10.34
N LYS A 69 -7.20 0.91 9.69
CA LYS A 69 -7.45 0.92 8.25
C LYS A 69 -6.15 1.21 7.53
N CYS A 70 -5.68 0.23 6.77
CA CYS A 70 -4.44 0.29 5.99
C CYS A 70 -4.77 0.48 4.52
N VAL A 71 -3.98 1.30 3.84
CA VAL A 71 -4.03 1.42 2.38
C VAL A 71 -2.61 1.43 1.81
N VAL A 72 -2.40 0.63 0.77
CA VAL A 72 -1.17 0.63 -0.01
C VAL A 72 -1.50 0.75 -1.49
N PHE A 73 -0.58 1.33 -2.25
CA PHE A 73 -0.76 1.50 -3.69
C PHE A 73 0.45 0.92 -4.42
N VAL A 74 0.21 0.13 -5.46
CA VAL A 74 1.23 -0.26 -6.42
C VAL A 74 0.98 0.56 -7.67
N MET A 75 1.90 1.47 -7.99
CA MET A 75 1.73 2.34 -9.13
C MET A 75 2.97 2.40 -10.00
N LEU A 76 2.74 2.50 -11.30
CA LEU A 76 3.78 2.78 -12.28
C LEU A 76 3.76 4.27 -12.60
N LYS A 77 4.94 4.89 -12.58
CA LYS A 77 5.10 6.23 -13.17
C LYS A 77 5.07 6.12 -14.68
N TYR A 78 4.13 6.80 -15.34
CA TYR A 78 4.01 6.78 -16.79
C TYR A 78 3.94 8.20 -17.37
N ASP A 79 4.12 8.29 -18.67
CA ASP A 79 3.91 9.52 -19.43
C ASP A 79 2.53 9.45 -20.12
N PRO A 80 1.55 10.26 -19.68
CA PRO A 80 0.21 10.27 -20.26
C PRO A 80 0.15 10.64 -21.74
N GLN A 81 1.20 11.28 -22.27
CA GLN A 81 1.28 11.58 -23.72
C GLN A 81 1.68 10.35 -24.55
N ARG A 82 2.28 9.34 -23.93
CA ARG A 82 2.82 8.16 -24.61
C ARG A 82 2.02 6.88 -24.37
N ARG A 83 1.33 6.78 -23.23
CA ARG A 83 0.60 5.58 -22.79
C ARG A 83 -0.71 5.96 -22.11
N SER A 84 -1.73 5.13 -22.28
CA SER A 84 -2.98 5.31 -21.56
C SER A 84 -2.85 4.80 -20.11
N SER A 85 -3.67 5.33 -19.20
CA SER A 85 -3.77 4.80 -17.84
C SER A 85 -4.25 3.35 -17.83
N PHE A 86 -5.07 2.95 -18.79
CA PHE A 86 -5.59 1.59 -18.89
C PHE A 86 -4.47 0.57 -19.20
N ASP A 87 -3.57 0.88 -20.14
CA ASP A 87 -2.41 0.02 -20.44
C ASP A 87 -1.53 -0.20 -19.19
N VAL A 88 -1.42 0.84 -18.37
CA VAL A 88 -0.68 0.79 -17.10
C VAL A 88 -1.40 -0.06 -16.06
N LEU A 89 -2.73 0.03 -15.99
CA LEU A 89 -3.54 -0.82 -15.11
C LEU A 89 -3.38 -2.30 -15.48
N GLU A 90 -3.43 -2.65 -16.76
CA GLU A 90 -3.19 -4.02 -17.24
C GLU A 90 -1.78 -4.51 -16.88
N GLN A 91 -0.77 -3.66 -17.07
CA GLN A 91 0.62 -3.98 -16.74
C GLN A 91 0.83 -4.19 -15.23
N THR A 92 0.15 -3.43 -14.38
CA THR A 92 0.32 -3.44 -12.93
C THR A 92 -0.60 -4.42 -12.20
N GLN A 93 -1.61 -4.95 -12.88
CA GLN A 93 -2.54 -5.95 -12.33
C GLN A 93 -1.84 -7.22 -11.79
N PRO A 94 -0.93 -7.89 -12.51
CA PRO A 94 -0.25 -9.06 -11.94
C PRO A 94 0.61 -8.72 -10.70
N ILE A 95 1.12 -7.49 -10.62
CA ILE A 95 1.96 -7.04 -9.51
C ILE A 95 1.11 -6.86 -8.24
N ILE A 96 -0.10 -6.28 -8.37
CA ILE A 96 -0.99 -6.12 -7.21
C ILE A 96 -1.52 -7.47 -6.71
N ASP A 97 -1.76 -8.43 -7.62
CA ASP A 97 -2.17 -9.79 -7.27
C ASP A 97 -1.05 -10.54 -6.53
N GLU A 98 0.21 -10.32 -6.90
CA GLU A 98 1.37 -10.85 -6.19
C GLU A 98 1.51 -10.26 -4.77
N VAL A 99 1.35 -8.94 -4.63
CA VAL A 99 1.32 -8.26 -3.32
C VAL A 99 0.22 -8.83 -2.44
N LYS A 100 -0.99 -9.00 -2.99
CA LYS A 100 -2.13 -9.56 -2.26
C LYS A 100 -1.91 -11.02 -1.87
N SER A 101 -1.34 -11.83 -2.76
CA SER A 101 -1.01 -13.23 -2.50
C SER A 101 0.02 -13.36 -1.38
N LEU A 102 1.04 -12.51 -1.38
CA LEU A 102 2.07 -12.46 -0.36
C LEU A 102 1.51 -11.99 0.99
N LEU A 103 0.66 -10.95 0.99
CA LEU A 103 -0.06 -10.48 2.19
C LEU A 103 -0.88 -11.60 2.85
N LEU A 104 -1.65 -12.35 2.04
CA LEU A 104 -2.45 -13.47 2.53
C LEU A 104 -1.59 -14.67 2.96
N GLY A 105 -0.46 -14.90 2.29
CA GLY A 105 0.53 -15.91 2.66
C GLY A 105 1.14 -15.62 4.03
N ASP A 106 1.61 -14.39 4.24
CA ASP A 106 2.19 -13.94 5.51
C ASP A 106 1.14 -13.99 6.63
N GLN A 107 -0.11 -13.63 6.35
CA GLN A 107 -1.21 -13.77 7.31
C GLN A 107 -1.45 -15.22 7.73
N ARG A 108 -1.44 -16.17 6.78
CA ARG A 108 -1.59 -17.61 7.07
C ARG A 108 -0.41 -18.19 7.85
N ALA A 109 0.79 -17.66 7.63
CA ALA A 109 1.99 -18.04 8.36
C ALA A 109 2.07 -17.44 9.78
N GLY A 110 1.12 -16.57 10.16
CA GLY A 110 1.09 -15.91 11.45
C GLY A 110 1.95 -14.66 11.51
N CYS A 111 1.74 -13.72 10.57
CA CYS A 111 2.45 -12.45 10.51
C CYS A 111 2.48 -11.76 11.90
N PRO A 112 3.68 -11.48 12.45
CA PRO A 112 3.81 -10.93 13.79
C PRO A 112 3.48 -9.43 13.86
N VAL A 113 3.41 -8.75 12.71
CA VAL A 113 3.24 -7.29 12.63
C VAL A 113 1.77 -6.90 12.57
N MET A 114 0.96 -7.67 11.84
CA MET A 114 -0.43 -7.32 11.57
C MET A 114 -1.28 -8.55 11.36
N ARG A 115 -2.52 -8.49 11.87
CA ARG A 115 -3.55 -9.47 11.60
C ARG A 115 -4.60 -8.86 10.66
N VAL A 116 -4.52 -9.24 9.40
CA VAL A 116 -5.43 -8.76 8.34
C VAL A 116 -6.81 -9.42 8.45
N GLU A 117 -7.86 -8.61 8.39
CA GLU A 117 -9.24 -9.05 8.20
C GLU A 117 -9.47 -9.33 6.71
N VAL A 118 -9.44 -10.62 6.32
CA VAL A 118 -9.41 -11.03 4.90
C VAL A 118 -10.67 -10.59 4.14
N ASP A 119 -11.80 -10.49 4.83
CA ASP A 119 -13.09 -10.00 4.32
C ASP A 119 -13.12 -8.49 4.08
N SER A 120 -12.18 -7.73 4.63
CA SER A 120 -12.06 -6.29 4.44
C SER A 120 -11.14 -5.87 3.27
N ILE A 121 -10.55 -6.84 2.55
CA ILE A 121 -9.59 -6.55 1.50
C ILE A 121 -10.30 -6.08 0.23
N ASP A 122 -10.20 -4.78 -0.04
CA ASP A 122 -10.68 -4.15 -1.26
C ASP A 122 -9.51 -3.84 -2.19
N THR A 123 -9.75 -3.93 -3.49
CA THR A 123 -8.78 -3.59 -4.53
C THR A 123 -9.45 -2.67 -5.54
N ALA A 124 -8.87 -1.49 -5.78
CA ALA A 124 -9.44 -0.49 -6.68
C ALA A 124 -8.40 0.01 -7.70
N PRO A 125 -8.83 0.33 -8.94
CA PRO A 125 -7.97 0.98 -9.91
C PRO A 125 -7.79 2.45 -9.55
N GLU A 126 -6.56 2.94 -9.69
CA GLU A 126 -6.17 4.29 -9.32
C GLU A 126 -5.47 4.94 -10.49
N THR A 127 -6.00 6.07 -10.95
CA THR A 127 -5.46 6.79 -12.10
C THR A 127 -5.15 8.23 -11.73
N GLU A 128 -4.12 8.80 -12.35
CA GLU A 128 -3.73 10.21 -12.19
C GLU A 128 -3.29 10.59 -10.77
N LEU A 129 -2.84 9.64 -9.94
CA LEU A 129 -2.24 9.99 -8.67
C LEU A 129 -0.99 10.84 -8.92
N TYR A 130 -0.95 12.04 -8.32
CA TYR A 130 0.07 13.07 -8.60
C TYR A 130 0.26 13.38 -10.11
N GLY A 131 -0.78 13.16 -10.93
CA GLY A 131 -0.83 13.48 -12.35
C GLY A 131 0.01 12.62 -13.30
N ARG A 132 0.81 11.66 -12.79
CA ARG A 132 1.71 10.81 -13.61
C ARG A 132 1.85 9.37 -13.13
N PHE A 133 1.00 8.93 -12.22
CA PHE A 133 0.97 7.56 -11.74
C PHE A 133 -0.39 6.93 -12.02
N ALA A 134 -0.35 5.66 -12.39
CA ALA A 134 -1.53 4.81 -12.48
C ALA A 134 -1.17 3.42 -11.95
N GLY A 135 -2.16 2.72 -11.41
CA GLY A 135 -2.00 1.38 -10.86
C GLY A 135 -3.15 1.00 -9.96
N TRP A 136 -2.87 0.25 -8.90
CA TRP A 136 -3.89 -0.35 -8.05
C TRP A 136 -3.67 -0.01 -6.58
N SER A 137 -4.75 0.17 -5.85
CA SER A 137 -4.76 0.24 -4.39
C SER A 137 -5.25 -1.06 -3.77
N ILE A 138 -4.72 -1.41 -2.60
CA ILE A 138 -5.30 -2.40 -1.69
C ILE A 138 -5.62 -1.68 -0.38
N ALA A 139 -6.90 -1.70 -0.01
CA ALA A 139 -7.37 -1.25 1.29
C ALA A 139 -7.75 -2.47 2.13
N PHE A 140 -7.42 -2.46 3.42
CA PHE A 140 -7.72 -3.57 4.33
C PHE A 140 -7.66 -3.13 5.79
N ASN A 141 -8.40 -3.82 6.65
CA ASN A 141 -8.39 -3.62 8.08
C ASN A 141 -7.38 -4.55 8.76
N VAL A 142 -6.76 -4.02 9.82
CA VAL A 142 -5.85 -4.74 10.69
C VAL A 142 -6.26 -4.57 12.13
N THR A 143 -6.38 -5.68 12.84
CA THR A 143 -6.39 -5.65 14.30
C THR A 143 -4.96 -5.74 14.83
N SER A 144 -4.51 -4.73 15.58
CA SER A 144 -3.25 -4.77 16.35
C SER A 144 -3.54 -5.19 17.80
N TYR A 145 -2.70 -6.04 18.39
CA TYR A 145 -2.74 -6.36 19.82
C TYR A 145 -1.95 -5.37 20.66
#